data_AF-A0A9E3A0W8-F1
#
_entry.id   AF-A0A9E3A0W8-F1
#
_cell.length_a   1.000
_cell.length_b   1.000
_cell.length_c   1.000
_cell.angle_alpha   90.00
_cell.angle_beta   90.00
_cell.angle_gamma   90.00
#
_symmetry.space_group_name_H-M   'P 1'
#
loop_
_entity.id
_entity.type
_entity.pdbx_description
1 polymer ?
#
loop_
_entity_poly.entity_id
_entity_poly.type
_entity_poly.pdbx_seq_one_letter_code
_entity_poly.pdbx_strand_id
1 'polypeptide(L)'
;ARVIDKGYQAGLLGTGADAARHKRLKDLAAKNVADDKKAIADAEKQDPSNKDAKTVFNEGFNLVLNDKNAKGLAMMEQGLKTAGNSASGFRRPDHAKLQLGYAYHLAGQNAKAVEMFKNVQGTDGAAALARLWVIKLGRG
;
A
#
# COMPACT_ATOMS: atom_id res chain seq x y z
N ALA A 1 -10.65 -8.20 -2.02
CA ALA A 1 -12.00 -8.70 -2.39
C ALA A 1 -12.33 -8.59 -3.89
N ARG A 2 -12.03 -7.46 -4.58
CA ARG A 2 -12.52 -7.19 -5.95
C ARG A 2 -12.32 -8.27 -7.03
N VAL A 3 -11.26 -9.08 -6.99
CA VAL A 3 -11.02 -10.11 -8.03
C VAL A 3 -11.79 -11.41 -7.77
N ILE A 4 -11.91 -11.83 -6.51
CA ILE A 4 -12.62 -13.07 -6.14
C ILE A 4 -14.12 -12.90 -6.38
N ASP A 5 -14.69 -11.75 -6.02
CA ASP A 5 -16.13 -11.48 -6.23
C ASP A 5 -16.48 -11.43 -7.72
N LYS A 6 -15.61 -10.88 -8.57
CA LYS A 6 -15.77 -10.90 -10.04
C LYS A 6 -15.70 -12.32 -10.60
N GLY A 7 -14.82 -13.18 -10.08
CA GLY A 7 -14.76 -14.58 -10.50
C GLY A 7 -16.00 -15.39 -10.13
N TYR A 8 -16.64 -15.09 -9.00
CA TYR A 8 -17.92 -15.67 -8.61
C TYR A 8 -19.09 -15.15 -9.46
N GLN A 9 -19.16 -13.85 -9.71
CA GLN A 9 -20.20 -13.26 -10.58
C GLN A 9 -20.12 -13.76 -12.03
N ALA A 10 -18.91 -14.02 -12.52
CA ALA A 10 -18.69 -14.59 -13.85
C ALA A 10 -18.90 -16.12 -13.92
N GLY A 11 -19.28 -16.78 -12.82
CA GLY A 11 -19.50 -18.24 -12.76
C GLY A 11 -18.22 -19.09 -12.87
N LEU A 12 -17.05 -18.45 -12.94
CA LEU A 12 -15.72 -19.08 -13.01
C LEU A 12 -15.26 -19.64 -11.66
N LEU A 13 -15.80 -19.10 -10.56
CA LEU A 13 -15.58 -19.57 -9.18
C LEU A 13 -16.94 -19.92 -8.55
N GLY A 14 -16.97 -20.90 -7.65
CA GLY A 14 -18.20 -21.32 -6.95
C GLY A 14 -19.06 -22.37 -7.66
N THR A 15 -18.60 -22.92 -8.79
CA THR A 15 -19.28 -23.98 -9.56
C THR A 15 -18.33 -25.18 -9.76
N GLY A 16 -18.87 -26.36 -10.10
CA GLY A 16 -18.08 -27.58 -10.34
C GLY A 16 -17.47 -28.23 -9.08
N ALA A 17 -16.59 -29.22 -9.27
CA ALA A 17 -15.99 -30.02 -8.19
C ALA A 17 -15.18 -29.18 -7.16
N ASP A 18 -14.66 -28.03 -7.59
CA ASP A 18 -13.86 -27.12 -6.74
C ASP A 18 -14.68 -26.04 -6.03
N ALA A 19 -16.01 -26.04 -6.13
CA ALA A 19 -16.89 -25.02 -5.54
C ALA A 19 -16.67 -24.84 -4.02
N ALA A 20 -16.44 -25.94 -3.30
CA ALA A 20 -16.15 -25.91 -1.86
C ALA A 20 -14.81 -25.23 -1.54
N ARG A 21 -13.79 -25.41 -2.39
CA ARG A 21 -12.47 -24.77 -2.26
C ARG A 21 -12.55 -23.28 -2.56
N HIS A 22 -13.29 -22.89 -3.60
CA HIS A 22 -13.58 -21.49 -3.90
C HIS A 22 -14.30 -20.79 -2.74
N LYS A 23 -15.24 -21.47 -2.08
CA LYS A 23 -15.97 -20.92 -0.94
C LYS A 23 -15.05 -20.64 0.24
N ARG A 24 -14.15 -21.57 0.57
CA ARG A 24 -13.13 -21.38 1.61
C ARG A 24 -12.21 -20.21 1.31
N LEU A 25 -11.81 -20.02 0.05
CA LEU A 25 -11.00 -18.86 -0.36
C LEU A 25 -11.76 -17.54 -0.20
N LYS A 26 -13.04 -17.50 -0.54
CA LYS A 26 -13.91 -16.33 -0.33
C LYS A 26 -14.07 -16.01 1.16
N ASP A 27 -14.33 -17.02 1.98
CA ASP A 27 -14.50 -16.87 3.43
C ASP A 27 -13.18 -16.38 4.09
N LEU A 28 -12.03 -16.90 3.67
CA LEU A 28 -10.71 -16.44 4.11
C LEU A 28 -10.47 -14.98 3.70
N ALA A 29 -10.79 -14.60 2.46
CA ALA A 29 -10.65 -13.23 2.00
C ALA A 29 -11.57 -12.26 2.77
N ALA A 30 -12.80 -12.67 3.09
CA ALA A 30 -13.72 -11.88 3.91
C ALA A 30 -13.22 -11.71 5.34
N LYS A 31 -12.65 -12.77 5.93
CA LYS A 31 -12.02 -12.71 7.25
C LYS A 31 -10.84 -11.75 7.26
N ASN A 32 -9.94 -11.84 6.28
CA ASN A 32 -8.78 -10.95 6.18
C ASN A 32 -9.22 -9.48 6.05
N VAL A 33 -10.26 -9.19 5.27
CA VAL A 33 -10.83 -7.82 5.18
C VAL A 33 -11.39 -7.35 6.52
N ALA A 34 -12.00 -8.22 7.31
CA ALA A 34 -12.51 -7.87 8.64
C ALA A 34 -11.37 -7.59 9.64
N ASP A 35 -10.31 -8.38 9.59
CA ASP A 35 -9.12 -8.20 10.42
C ASP A 35 -8.37 -6.90 10.03
N ASP A 36 -8.25 -6.62 8.72
CA ASP A 36 -7.69 -5.37 8.21
C ASP A 36 -8.50 -4.15 8.68
N LYS A 37 -9.84 -4.22 8.66
CA LYS A 37 -10.72 -3.17 9.18
C LYS A 37 -10.49 -2.90 10.67
N LYS A 38 -10.24 -3.93 11.48
CA LYS A 38 -9.94 -3.77 12.92
C LYS A 38 -8.59 -3.10 13.11
N ALA A 39 -7.54 -3.59 12.43
CA ALA A 39 -6.21 -3.00 12.49
C ALA A 39 -6.21 -1.51 12.11
N ILE A 40 -7.04 -1.15 11.11
CA ILE A 40 -7.25 0.23 10.71
C ILE A 40 -7.98 1.03 11.79
N ALA A 41 -9.07 0.52 12.36
CA ALA A 41 -9.79 1.21 13.43
C ALA A 41 -8.91 1.46 14.66
N ASP A 42 -7.96 0.57 14.94
CA ASP A 42 -7.01 0.73 16.03
C ASP A 42 -5.89 1.72 15.70
N ALA A 43 -5.40 1.72 14.45
CA ALA A 43 -4.48 2.76 13.95
C ALA A 43 -5.13 4.16 13.95
N GLU A 44 -6.46 4.25 13.77
CA GLU A 44 -7.16 5.54 13.77
C GLU A 44 -7.30 6.18 15.15
N LYS A 45 -7.26 5.38 16.23
CA LYS A 45 -7.40 5.84 17.62
C LYS A 45 -6.08 6.24 18.27
N GLN A 46 -4.96 5.92 17.66
CA GLN A 46 -3.63 6.12 18.25
C GLN A 46 -2.99 7.38 17.68
N ASP A 47 -2.40 8.19 18.56
CA ASP A 47 -1.63 9.38 18.16
C ASP A 47 -0.31 8.94 17.48
N PRO A 48 -0.13 9.21 16.18
CA PRO A 48 1.09 8.84 15.47
C PRO A 48 2.34 9.61 15.96
N SER A 49 2.16 10.69 16.73
CA SER A 49 3.25 11.56 17.21
C SER A 49 4.19 10.87 18.21
N ASN A 50 3.72 9.82 18.90
CA ASN A 50 4.51 9.03 19.84
C ASN A 50 5.11 7.75 19.23
N LYS A 51 4.89 7.50 17.94
CA LYS A 51 5.35 6.27 17.25
C LYS A 51 6.63 6.52 16.47
N ASP A 52 7.45 5.48 16.32
CA ASP A 52 8.60 5.52 15.42
C ASP A 52 8.14 5.80 13.97
N ALA A 53 8.95 6.57 13.25
CA ALA A 53 8.65 7.03 11.90
C ALA A 53 8.36 5.89 10.90
N LYS A 54 9.01 4.72 11.05
CA LYS A 54 8.74 3.54 10.22
C LYS A 54 7.37 2.94 10.51
N THR A 55 6.97 2.92 11.78
CA THR A 55 5.65 2.41 12.19
C THR A 55 4.54 3.27 11.59
N VAL A 56 4.65 4.60 11.72
CA VAL A 56 3.69 5.54 11.12
C VAL A 56 3.61 5.34 9.60
N PHE A 57 4.76 5.19 8.94
CA PHE A 57 4.83 4.96 7.50
C PHE A 57 4.13 3.66 7.07
N ASN A 58 4.41 2.55 7.76
CA ASN A 58 3.85 1.24 7.41
C ASN A 58 2.34 1.17 7.68
N GLU A 59 1.87 1.75 8.78
CA GLU A 59 0.43 1.88 9.06
C GLU A 59 -0.27 2.74 7.99
N GLY A 60 0.37 3.84 7.57
CA GLY A 60 -0.11 4.65 6.45
C GLY A 60 -0.26 3.85 5.16
N PHE A 61 0.72 3.00 4.84
CA PHE A 61 0.64 2.15 3.66
C PHE A 61 -0.51 1.14 3.73
N ASN A 62 -0.74 0.52 4.89
CA ASN A 62 -1.87 -0.39 5.10
C ASN A 62 -3.22 0.31 4.89
N LEU A 63 -3.34 1.58 5.28
CA LEU A 63 -4.54 2.38 5.03
C LEU A 63 -4.78 2.59 3.53
N VAL A 64 -3.74 2.93 2.76
CA VAL A 64 -3.84 3.08 1.29
C VAL A 64 -4.26 1.77 0.62
N LEU A 65 -3.70 0.63 1.05
CA LEU A 65 -4.09 -0.69 0.54
C LEU A 65 -5.57 -1.05 0.80
N ASN A 66 -6.19 -0.39 1.79
CA ASN A 66 -7.58 -0.56 2.18
C ASN A 66 -8.48 0.60 1.72
N ASP A 67 -8.11 1.27 0.62
CA ASP A 67 -8.84 2.39 0.00
C ASP A 67 -8.97 3.65 0.91
N LYS A 68 -8.32 3.71 2.09
CA LYS A 68 -8.29 4.89 2.98
C LYS A 68 -7.15 5.85 2.59
N ASN A 69 -7.18 6.27 1.33
CA ASN A 69 -6.06 6.90 0.64
C ASN A 69 -5.58 8.20 1.28
N ALA A 70 -6.48 9.14 1.61
CA ALA A 70 -6.10 10.46 2.13
C ALA A 70 -5.33 10.36 3.46
N LYS A 71 -5.86 9.60 4.42
CA LYS A 71 -5.22 9.39 5.73
C LYS A 71 -3.94 8.56 5.59
N GLY A 72 -3.97 7.51 4.78
CA GLY A 72 -2.81 6.65 4.56
C GLY A 72 -1.62 7.40 3.96
N LEU A 73 -1.85 8.20 2.91
CA LEU A 73 -0.80 9.02 2.31
C LEU A 73 -0.23 10.05 3.29
N ALA A 74 -1.09 10.74 4.05
CA ALA A 74 -0.63 11.72 5.04
C ALA A 74 0.28 11.07 6.11
N MET A 75 -0.04 9.86 6.57
CA MET A 75 0.80 9.11 7.51
C MET A 75 2.12 8.66 6.87
N MET A 76 2.10 8.20 5.62
CA MET A 76 3.33 7.84 4.91
C MET A 76 4.24 9.05 4.70
N GLU A 77 3.70 10.20 4.30
CA GLU A 77 4.45 11.45 4.15
C GLU A 77 5.05 11.90 5.49
N GLN A 78 4.26 11.84 6.57
CA GLN A 78 4.72 12.14 7.92
C GLN A 78 5.86 11.21 8.35
N GLY A 79 5.69 9.90 8.20
CA GLY A 79 6.72 8.92 8.53
C GLY A 79 8.01 9.14 7.73
N LEU A 80 7.91 9.44 6.44
CA LEU A 80 9.07 9.74 5.59
C LEU A 80 9.78 11.04 6.03
N LYS A 81 9.02 12.10 6.33
CA LYS A 81 9.55 13.39 6.81
C LYS A 81 10.23 13.26 8.16
N THR A 82 9.59 12.60 9.13
CA THR A 82 10.14 12.42 10.48
C THR A 82 11.37 11.52 10.47
N ALA A 83 11.43 10.50 9.61
CA ALA A 83 12.60 9.66 9.46
C ALA A 83 13.82 10.40 8.88
N GLY A 84 13.61 11.39 8.00
CA GLY A 84 14.67 12.26 7.48
C GLY A 84 15.32 13.16 8.55
N ASN A 85 14.66 13.33 9.69
CA ASN A 85 15.09 14.18 10.79
C ASN A 85 15.60 13.38 12.02
N SER A 86 15.77 12.05 11.93
CA SER A 86 16.10 11.19 13.08
C SER A 86 17.28 10.24 12.83
N ALA A 87 18.04 9.96 13.89
CA ALA A 87 19.11 8.94 13.94
C ALA A 87 18.61 7.50 13.69
N SER A 88 17.30 7.24 13.81
CA SER A 88 16.65 5.93 13.57
C SER A 88 15.99 5.80 12.19
N GLY A 89 16.30 6.71 11.26
CA GLY A 89 15.71 6.82 9.93
C GLY A 89 15.66 5.53 9.09
N PHE A 90 14.99 5.59 7.93
CA PHE A 90 14.93 4.45 7.03
C PHE A 90 16.35 4.01 6.64
N ARG A 91 16.71 2.77 6.97
CA ARG A 91 17.99 2.17 6.52
C ARG A 91 18.11 2.14 5.00
N ARG A 92 16.96 2.19 4.30
CA ARG A 92 16.82 2.27 2.85
C ARG A 92 15.82 3.38 2.51
N PRO A 93 16.24 4.65 2.49
CA PRO A 93 15.33 5.77 2.27
C PRO A 93 14.70 5.74 0.87
N ASP A 94 15.43 5.26 -0.14
CA ASP A 94 14.91 5.11 -1.50
C ASP A 94 13.83 4.03 -1.62
N HIS A 95 13.88 2.98 -0.78
CA HIS A 95 12.79 2.01 -0.68
C HIS A 95 11.51 2.64 -0.14
N ALA A 96 11.62 3.51 0.87
CA ALA A 96 10.46 4.21 1.42
C ALA A 96 9.86 5.17 0.38
N LYS A 97 10.69 5.91 -0.38
CA LYS A 97 10.21 6.74 -1.50
C LYS A 97 9.53 5.91 -2.58
N LEU A 98 10.09 4.76 -2.96
CA LEU A 98 9.49 3.84 -3.93
C LEU A 98 8.11 3.37 -3.46
N GLN A 99 7.98 3.01 -2.19
CA GLN A 99 6.70 2.56 -1.61
C GLN A 99 5.67 3.69 -1.53
N LEU A 100 6.09 4.92 -1.21
CA LEU A 100 5.23 6.11 -1.24
C LEU A 100 4.78 6.45 -2.68
N GLY A 101 5.66 6.34 -3.67
CA GLY A 101 5.29 6.49 -5.09
C GLY A 101 4.23 5.48 -5.52
N TYR A 102 4.35 4.22 -5.09
CA TYR A 102 3.33 3.21 -5.33
C TYR A 102 2.01 3.50 -4.62
N ALA A 103 2.05 4.01 -3.39
CA ALA A 103 0.86 4.42 -2.67
C ALA A 103 0.12 5.58 -3.37
N TYR A 104 0.83 6.56 -3.91
CA TYR A 104 0.22 7.62 -4.72
C TYR A 104 -0.48 7.06 -5.96
N HIS A 105 0.11 6.07 -6.62
CA HIS A 105 -0.52 5.40 -7.77
C HIS A 105 -1.81 4.68 -7.37
N LEU A 106 -1.79 3.92 -6.26
CA LEU A 106 -2.99 3.26 -5.72
C LEU A 106 -4.11 4.26 -5.38
N ALA A 107 -3.72 5.46 -4.92
CA ALA A 107 -4.64 6.56 -4.64
C ALA A 107 -5.10 7.35 -5.87
N GLY A 108 -4.68 6.96 -7.08
CA GLY A 108 -5.00 7.66 -8.34
C GLY A 108 -4.19 8.95 -8.58
N GLN A 109 -3.22 9.28 -7.73
CA GLN A 109 -2.39 10.48 -7.83
C GLN A 109 -1.13 10.21 -8.69
N ASN A 110 -1.32 9.80 -9.95
CA ASN A 110 -0.23 9.35 -10.82
C ASN A 110 0.86 10.40 -11.05
N ALA A 111 0.51 11.69 -11.12
CA ALA A 111 1.49 12.77 -11.26
C ALA A 111 2.47 12.82 -10.07
N LYS A 112 1.94 12.74 -8.84
CA LYS A 112 2.76 12.68 -7.62
C LYS A 112 3.54 11.37 -7.51
N ALA A 113 2.95 10.26 -7.96
CA ALA A 113 3.65 8.98 -8.03
C ALA A 113 4.91 9.09 -8.90
N VAL A 114 4.78 9.66 -10.12
CA VAL A 114 5.91 9.89 -11.04
C VAL A 114 6.96 10.81 -10.42
N GLU A 115 6.55 11.92 -9.80
CA GLU A 115 7.47 12.82 -9.10
C GLU A 115 8.25 12.08 -8.01
N MET A 116 7.57 11.28 -7.20
CA MET A 116 8.20 10.52 -6.13
C MET A 116 9.17 9.46 -6.68
N PHE A 117 8.81 8.74 -7.75
CA PHE A 117 9.68 7.76 -8.37
C PHE A 117 10.95 8.37 -8.97
N LYS A 118 10.90 9.61 -9.48
CA LYS A 118 12.10 10.32 -9.96
C LYS A 118 13.11 10.60 -8.84
N ASN A 119 12.66 10.68 -7.59
CA ASN A 119 13.50 10.92 -6.42
C ASN A 119 14.12 9.66 -5.81
N VAL A 120 13.87 8.48 -6.41
CA VAL A 120 14.44 7.18 -6.00
C VAL A 120 15.78 6.96 -6.70
N GLN A 121 16.88 7.00 -5.93
CA GLN A 121 18.25 6.92 -6.47
C GLN A 121 19.03 5.69 -5.98
N GLY A 122 18.37 4.77 -5.27
CA GLY A 122 18.98 3.59 -4.67
C GLY A 122 19.61 2.63 -5.69
N THR A 123 20.79 2.11 -5.36
CA THR A 123 21.60 1.21 -6.21
C THR A 123 21.29 -0.27 -6.02
N ASP A 124 20.38 -0.58 -5.09
CA ASP A 124 19.92 -1.91 -4.70
C ASP A 124 18.74 -2.43 -5.54
N GLY A 125 18.58 -1.88 -6.75
CA GLY A 125 17.46 -2.19 -7.65
C GLY A 125 16.25 -1.25 -7.49
N ALA A 126 16.17 -0.45 -6.43
CA ALA A 126 15.06 0.48 -6.20
C ALA A 126 14.92 1.51 -7.33
N ALA A 127 16.02 2.10 -7.80
CA ALA A 127 15.99 3.06 -8.91
C ALA A 127 15.56 2.43 -10.24
N ALA A 128 15.93 1.17 -10.49
CA ALA A 128 15.50 0.47 -11.71
C ALA A 128 13.99 0.25 -11.71
N LEU A 129 13.43 -0.19 -10.58
CA LEU A 129 12.00 -0.37 -10.42
C LEU A 129 11.23 0.95 -10.48
N ALA A 130 11.74 2.03 -9.88
CA ALA A 130 11.14 3.35 -9.98
C ALA A 130 11.09 3.87 -11.43
N ARG A 131 12.15 3.68 -12.23
CA ARG A 131 12.15 4.03 -13.66
C ARG A 131 11.09 3.27 -14.45
N LEU A 132 10.89 1.98 -14.18
CA LEU A 132 9.84 1.19 -14.82
C LEU A 132 8.44 1.75 -14.51
N TRP A 133 8.20 2.17 -13.26
CA TRP A 133 6.96 2.81 -12.89
C TRP A 133 6.75 4.16 -13.59
N VAL A 134 7.78 5.00 -13.71
CA VAL A 134 7.69 6.26 -14.47
C VAL A 134 7.29 5.99 -15.93
N ILE A 135 7.90 4.99 -16.58
CA ILE A 135 7.56 4.61 -17.95
C ILE A 135 6.11 4.12 -18.06
N LYS A 136 5.66 3.27 -17.11
CA LYS A 136 4.30 2.74 -17.09
C LYS A 136 3.26 3.85 -16.92
N LEU A 137 3.50 4.79 -16.00
CA LEU A 137 2.56 5.85 -15.65
C LEU A 137 2.60 7.04 -16.63
N GLY A 138 3.73 7.27 -17.30
CA GLY A 138 3.84 8.30 -18.35
C GLY A 138 3.24 7.90 -19.70
N ARG A 139 2.75 6.67 -19.85
CA ARG A 139 2.07 6.15 -21.04
C ARG A 139 0.53 6.14 -20.91
N GLY A 140 -0.01 6.65 -19.80
CA GLY A 140 -1.43 6.70 -19.50
C GLY A 140 -2.05 8.07 -19.74
#